data_AF-A0A524HR97-F1
#
_entry.id   AF-A0A524HR97-F1
#
_cell.length_a   1.000
_cell.length_b   1.000
_cell.length_c   1.000
_cell.angle_alpha   90.00
_cell.angle_beta   90.00
_cell.angle_gamma   90.00
#
_symmetry.space_group_name_H-M   'P 1'
#
loop_
_entity.id
_entity.type
_entity.pdbx_description
1 polymer ?
#
loop_
_entity_poly.entity_id
_entity_poly.type
_entity_poly.pdbx_seq_one_letter_code
_entity_poly.pdbx_strand_id
1 'polypeptide(L)'
;MSRARAIGLGAVVVGLVFAVQGGEYSTRAWLRLRAQVAEERADVDSLTRAVDSLEALARAIDTDPRTQERIARESFGLIRDGEYLIRLPAEPAGP
;
A
#
# COMPACT_ATOMS: atom_id res chain seq x y z
N MET A 1 -31.00 -49.43 14.25
CA MET A 1 -31.21 -48.01 14.67
C MET A 1 -32.66 -47.65 14.44
N SER A 2 -33.39 -47.11 15.43
CA SER A 2 -34.80 -46.77 15.21
C SER A 2 -34.88 -45.60 14.22
N ARG A 3 -35.81 -45.67 13.26
CA ARG A 3 -35.99 -44.67 12.21
C ARG A 3 -36.14 -43.25 12.78
N ALA A 4 -36.74 -43.14 13.97
CA ALA A 4 -36.87 -41.88 14.70
C ALA A 4 -35.53 -41.24 15.10
N ARG A 5 -34.52 -42.04 15.51
CA ARG A 5 -33.17 -41.51 15.81
C ARG A 5 -32.46 -41.03 14.55
N ALA A 6 -32.63 -41.73 13.42
CA ALA A 6 -32.05 -41.31 12.15
C ALA A 6 -32.68 -40.00 11.64
N ILE A 7 -34.01 -39.87 11.77
CA ILE A 7 -34.73 -38.64 11.42
C ILE A 7 -34.32 -37.48 12.32
N GLY A 8 -34.24 -37.70 13.63
CA GLY A 8 -33.80 -36.67 14.58
C GLY A 8 -32.37 -36.18 14.29
N LEU A 9 -31.45 -37.11 14.00
CA LEU A 9 -30.08 -36.75 13.63
C LEU A 9 -30.03 -35.95 12.31
N GLY A 10 -30.81 -36.37 11.32
CA GLY A 10 -30.92 -35.67 10.04
C GLY A 10 -31.45 -34.24 10.18
N ALA A 11 -32.49 -34.04 11.02
CA ALA A 11 -33.04 -32.72 11.29
C ALA A 11 -32.04 -31.78 11.96
N VAL A 12 -31.22 -32.29 12.90
CA VAL A 12 -30.16 -31.51 13.55
C VAL A 12 -29.09 -31.08 12.54
N VAL A 13 -28.65 -31.99 11.67
CA VAL A 13 -27.65 -31.69 10.64
C VAL A 13 -28.17 -30.63 9.67
N VAL A 14 -29.42 -30.76 9.21
CA VAL A 14 -30.06 -29.79 8.32
C VAL A 14 -30.20 -28.42 9.01
N GLY A 15 -30.59 -28.40 10.29
CA GLY A 15 -30.67 -27.18 11.09
C GLY A 15 -29.33 -26.47 11.23
N LEU A 16 -28.24 -27.21 11.45
CA LEU A 16 -26.88 -26.64 11.51
C LEU A 16 -26.44 -26.08 10.15
N VAL A 17 -26.74 -26.77 9.06
CA VAL A 17 -26.45 -26.29 7.70
C VAL A 17 -27.24 -25.02 7.39
N PHE A 18 -28.52 -24.97 7.77
CA PHE A 18 -29.35 -23.77 7.64
C PHE A 18 -28.90 -22.64 8.57
N ALA A 19 -28.37 -22.90 9.76
CA ALA A 19 -27.81 -21.85 10.60
C ALA A 19 -26.53 -21.23 9.99
N VAL A 20 -25.74 -22.03 9.27
CA VAL A 20 -24.53 -21.56 8.57
C VAL A 20 -24.86 -20.85 7.24
N GLN A 21 -25.92 -21.28 6.54
CA GLN A 21 -26.30 -20.73 5.23
C GLN A 21 -27.44 -19.70 5.24
N GLY A 22 -28.40 -19.85 6.14
CA GLY A 22 -29.72 -19.21 6.08
C GLY A 22 -29.93 -18.00 6.99
N GLY A 23 -28.94 -17.59 7.78
CA GLY A 23 -28.94 -16.23 8.31
C GLY A 23 -28.68 -15.27 7.16
N GLU A 24 -29.56 -14.31 6.89
CA GLU A 24 -29.54 -13.34 5.77
C GLU A 24 -28.20 -12.64 5.52
N TYR A 25 -27.26 -12.73 6.46
CA TYR A 25 -25.84 -12.48 6.25
C TYR A 25 -25.05 -13.67 6.81
N SER A 26 -24.64 -14.61 5.96
CA SER A 26 -23.80 -15.73 6.39
C SER A 26 -22.62 -15.20 7.21
N THR A 27 -22.33 -15.79 8.37
CA THR A 27 -21.18 -15.43 9.21
C THR A 27 -19.87 -15.38 8.42
N ARG A 28 -19.76 -16.24 7.39
CA ARG A 28 -18.65 -16.26 6.44
C ARG A 28 -18.61 -15.02 5.55
N ALA A 29 -19.76 -14.51 5.11
CA ALA A 29 -19.84 -13.27 4.34
C ALA A 29 -19.41 -12.06 5.18
N TRP A 30 -19.84 -11.99 6.45
CA TRP A 30 -19.41 -10.93 7.37
C TRP A 30 -17.90 -10.98 7.63
N LEU A 31 -17.32 -12.16 7.86
CA LEU A 31 -15.87 -12.31 8.04
C LEU A 31 -15.08 -11.90 6.79
N ARG A 32 -15.56 -12.28 5.60
CA ARG A 32 -14.94 -11.86 4.33
C ARG A 32 -15.01 -10.34 4.13
N LEU A 33 -16.17 -9.74 4.40
CA LEU A 33 -16.35 -8.30 4.29
C LEU A 33 -15.43 -7.56 5.27
N ARG A 34 -15.30 -8.06 6.50
CA ARG A 34 -14.40 -7.47 7.49
C ARG A 34 -12.94 -7.57 7.07
N ALA A 35 -12.53 -8.69 6.46
CA ALA A 35 -11.19 -8.84 5.92
C ALA A 35 -10.92 -7.86 4.76
N GLN A 36 -11.86 -7.75 3.82
CA GLN A 36 -11.76 -6.81 2.70
C GLN A 36 -11.67 -5.35 3.17
N VAL A 37 -12.48 -4.96 4.15
CA VAL A 37 -12.41 -3.61 4.74
C VAL A 37 -11.07 -3.37 5.43
N ALA A 38 -10.49 -4.38 6.07
CA ALA A 38 -9.18 -4.24 6.71
C ALA A 38 -8.04 -4.09 5.69
N GLU A 39 -8.10 -4.85 4.59
CA GLU A 39 -7.16 -4.78 3.48
C GLU A 39 -7.20 -3.41 2.79
N GLU A 40 -8.39 -2.95 2.40
CA GLU A 40 -8.57 -1.66 1.74
C GLU A 40 -8.09 -0.49 2.62
N ARG A 41 -8.33 -0.57 3.93
CA ARG A 41 -7.82 0.43 4.88
C ARG A 41 -6.30 0.44 4.95
N ALA A 42 -5.67 -0.73 4.95
CA ALA A 42 -4.21 -0.82 4.96
C ALA A 42 -3.61 -0.21 3.68
N ASP A 43 -4.27 -0.39 2.55
CA ASP A 43 -3.86 0.21 1.27
C ASP A 43 -4.01 1.73 1.30
N VAL A 44 -5.16 2.25 1.75
CA VAL A 44 -5.37 3.69 1.93
C VAL A 44 -4.33 4.29 2.87
N ASP A 45 -4.03 3.65 4.00
CA ASP A 45 -3.02 4.12 4.94
C ASP A 45 -1.60 4.09 4.34
N SER A 46 -1.31 3.12 3.48
CA SER A 46 -0.04 3.04 2.74
C SER A 46 0.10 4.18 1.74
N LEU A 47 -0.94 4.40 0.92
CA LEU A 47 -0.96 5.48 -0.07
C LEU A 47 -0.90 6.86 0.60
N THR A 48 -1.63 7.05 1.70
CA THR A 48 -1.61 8.31 2.46
C THR A 48 -0.19 8.63 2.94
N ARG A 49 0.53 7.66 3.50
CA ARG A 49 1.93 7.86 3.92
C ARG A 49 2.86 8.20 2.74
N ALA A 50 2.62 7.60 1.57
CA ALA A 50 3.39 7.92 0.38
C ALA A 50 3.14 9.37 -0.07
N VAL A 51 1.87 9.81 -0.11
CA VAL A 51 1.50 11.19 -0.43
C VAL A 51 2.13 12.16 0.57
N ASP A 52 1.98 11.92 1.87
CA ASP A 52 2.56 12.78 2.92
C ASP A 52 4.08 12.92 2.78
N SER A 53 4.76 11.81 2.47
CA SER A 53 6.21 11.82 2.24
C SER A 53 6.59 12.61 1.00
N LEU A 54 5.84 12.48 -0.09
CA LEU A 54 6.10 13.22 -1.33
C LEU A 54 5.84 14.71 -1.15
N GLU A 55 4.78 15.08 -0.44
CA GLU A 55 4.51 16.47 -0.12
C GLU A 55 5.59 17.07 0.78
N ALA A 56 6.07 16.32 1.77
CA ALA A 56 7.17 16.77 2.64
C ALA A 56 8.44 17.02 1.82
N LEU A 57 8.75 16.15 0.86
CA LEU A 57 9.87 16.34 -0.05
C LEU A 57 9.66 17.57 -0.95
N ALA A 58 8.48 17.72 -1.55
CA ALA A 58 8.16 18.87 -2.40
C ALA A 58 8.31 20.18 -1.62
N ARG A 59 7.80 20.26 -0.38
CA ARG A 59 7.98 21.41 0.50
C ARG A 59 9.46 21.68 0.79
N ALA A 60 10.25 20.64 1.10
CA ALA A 60 11.69 20.81 1.34
C ALA A 60 12.41 21.39 0.11
N ILE A 61 12.06 20.94 -1.10
CA ILE A 61 12.62 21.49 -2.34
C ILE A 61 12.21 22.94 -2.53
N ASP A 62 10.98 23.32 -2.20
CA ASP A 62 10.50 24.69 -2.42
C ASP A 62 11.02 25.70 -1.38
N THR A 63 11.23 25.25 -0.14
CA THR A 63 11.53 26.17 0.98
C THR A 63 12.96 26.14 1.48
N ASP A 64 13.74 25.08 1.22
CA ASP A 64 15.13 24.98 1.70
C ASP A 64 16.15 25.30 0.58
N PRO A 65 16.82 26.47 0.65
CA PRO A 65 17.82 26.86 -0.33
C PRO A 65 18.99 25.87 -0.46
N ARG A 66 19.37 25.17 0.62
CA ARG A 66 20.45 24.17 0.55
C ARG A 66 20.02 22.96 -0.27
N THR A 67 18.78 22.50 -0.07
CA THR A 67 18.19 21.41 -0.86
C THR A 67 18.06 21.81 -2.34
N GLN A 68 17.63 23.04 -2.62
CA GLN A 68 17.57 23.56 -3.99
C GLN A 68 18.95 23.57 -4.66
N GLU A 69 19.95 24.15 -3.99
CA GLU A 69 21.31 24.25 -4.54
C GLU A 69 21.90 22.86 -4.78
N ARG A 70 21.72 21.93 -3.85
CA ARG A 70 22.16 20.53 -3.99
C ARG A 70 21.52 19.89 -5.23
N ILE A 71 20.21 19.95 -5.38
CA ILE A 71 19.50 19.37 -6.53
C ILE A 71 19.92 20.05 -7.84
N ALA A 72 20.05 21.37 -7.85
CA ALA A 72 20.51 22.14 -9.00
C ALA A 72 21.90 21.69 -9.48
N ARG A 73 22.82 21.43 -8.55
CA ARG A 73 24.17 20.96 -8.85
C ARG A 73 24.22 19.48 -9.23
N GLU A 74 23.56 18.61 -8.48
CA GLU A 74 23.61 17.15 -8.66
C GLU A 74 22.82 16.68 -9.89
N SER A 75 21.56 17.12 -10.03
CA SER A 75 20.67 16.64 -11.08
C SER A 75 20.82 17.42 -12.38
N PHE A 76 21.14 18.71 -12.29
CA PHE A 76 21.15 19.61 -13.45
C PHE A 76 22.53 20.19 -13.77
N GLY A 77 23.54 19.99 -12.91
CA GLY A 77 24.89 20.52 -13.13
C GLY A 77 24.96 22.05 -13.17
N LEU A 78 23.99 22.73 -12.58
CA LEU A 78 23.94 24.19 -12.53
C LEU A 78 25.01 24.74 -11.59
N ILE A 79 25.54 25.91 -11.93
CA ILE A 79 26.53 26.64 -11.14
C ILE A 79 26.03 28.05 -10.88
N ARG A 80 26.51 28.68 -9.80
CA ARG A 80 26.17 30.06 -9.49
C ARG A 80 26.99 31.01 -10.38
N ASP A 81 26.46 32.22 -10.59
CA ASP A 81 27.20 33.28 -11.27
C ASP A 81 28.56 33.52 -10.59
N GLY A 82 29.64 33.47 -11.39
CA GLY A 82 31.02 33.61 -10.92
C GLY A 82 31.73 32.30 -10.55
N GLU A 83 31.06 31.16 -10.60
CA GLU A 83 31.69 29.84 -10.42
C GLU A 83 32.14 29.23 -11.77
N TYR A 84 33.09 28.29 -11.71
CA TYR A 84 33.57 27.54 -12.88
C TYR A 84 33.30 26.05 -12.71
N LEU A 85 32.65 25.43 -13.69
CA LEU A 85 32.45 23.98 -13.73
C LEU A 85 33.58 23.30 -14.52
N ILE A 86 34.41 22.53 -13.83
CA ILE A 86 35.47 21.73 -14.46
C ILE A 86 34.94 20.30 -14.65
N ARG A 87 34.73 19.87 -15.90
CA ARG A 87 34.48 18.47 -16.24
C ARG A 87 35.77 17.85 -16.73
N LEU A 88 36.22 16.79 -16.03
CA LEU A 88 37.33 15.98 -16.50
C LEU A 88 36.78 14.99 -17.54
N PRO A 89 37.41 14.86 -18.72
CA PRO A 89 37.06 13.79 -19.64
C PRO A 89 37.30 12.46 -18.94
N ALA A 90 36.36 11.51 -19.10
CA ALA A 90 36.62 10.13 -18.72
C ALA A 90 37.87 9.67 -19.48
N GLU A 91 38.78 9.02 -18.76
CA GLU A 91 40.03 8.53 -19.32
C GLU A 91 39.74 7.79 -20.64
N PRO A 92 40.35 8.20 -21.76
CA PRO A 92 40.05 7.57 -23.04
C PRO A 92 40.31 6.09 -22.90
N ALA A 93 39.29 5.26 -23.18
CA ALA A 93 39.50 3.83 -23.37
C ALA A 93 40.59 3.72 -24.45
N GLY A 94 41.80 3.32 -24.02
CA GLY A 94 42.95 3.20 -24.88
C GLY A 94 42.70 2.25 -26.05
N PRO A 95 43.49 2.35 -27.14
CA PRO A 95 43.30 1.59 -28.37
C PRO A 95 43.31 0.08 -28.15
#